data_AF-A0A8J3NAY5-F1
#
_entry.id   AF-A0A8J3NAY5-F1
#
_cell.length_a   1.000
_cell.length_b   1.000
_cell.length_c   1.000
_cell.angle_alpha   90.00
_cell.angle_beta   90.00
_cell.angle_gamma   90.00
#
_symmetry.space_group_name_H-M   'P 1'
#
loop_
_entity.id
_entity.type
_entity.pdbx_description
1 polymer ?
#
loop_
_entity_poly.entity_id
_entity_poly.type
_entity_poly.pdbx_seq_one_letter_code
_entity_poly.pdbx_strand_id
1 'polypeptide(L)'
;MCLITFLPPGVAPDLDALHAGALFNPDGHGYALADRGRILLDRHRDPDLLVEWFAAARRAHPDAPALFHSRLATHGTISRANCHPFAVGGDRRTVLAHNGILPTPVRPGRRDRRSDSRIAAEEFLPSLGPLYRAGTRRRVEKWMGPGNKMVILTVDPRYPQRAYLLNEQSGVWHGGAWYSNDGFRDLGFCLDTGPVDVERCVCGGPLDAETLICGECGLCLECFCGPDSCCCWEDDRPAAPPPPGPSCLNTAGPRSDCPRPHHATTR
;
A
#
# COMPACT_ATOMS: atom_id res chain seq x y z
N MET A 1 -0.27 1.40 10.96
CA MET A 1 -1.12 2.48 10.39
C MET A 1 -0.94 2.43 8.89
N CYS A 2 -1.99 2.63 8.09
CA CYS A 2 -1.91 2.59 6.61
C CYS A 2 -0.70 3.37 6.07
N LEU A 3 -0.27 3.06 4.84
CA LEU A 3 0.75 3.82 4.13
C LEU A 3 0.15 4.38 2.83
N ILE A 4 0.18 5.69 2.66
CA ILE A 4 0.06 6.36 1.36
C ILE A 4 1.47 6.70 0.87
N THR A 5 1.77 6.36 -0.38
CA THR A 5 2.91 6.84 -1.13
C THR A 5 2.39 7.73 -2.27
N PHE A 6 2.79 9.00 -2.30
CA PHE A 6 2.50 9.93 -3.40
C PHE A 6 3.76 10.12 -4.23
N LEU A 7 3.60 10.05 -5.56
CA LEU A 7 4.66 10.24 -6.51
C LEU A 7 4.32 11.42 -7.42
N PRO A 8 5.09 12.53 -7.35
CA PRO A 8 5.03 13.59 -8.34
C PRO A 8 5.33 13.08 -9.77
N PRO A 9 4.97 13.86 -10.82
CA PRO A 9 5.44 13.60 -12.18
C PRO A 9 6.95 13.34 -12.26
N GLY A 10 7.37 12.37 -13.06
CA GLY A 10 8.77 12.00 -13.26
C GLY A 10 9.39 11.10 -12.18
N VAL A 11 8.75 10.95 -11.01
CA VAL A 11 9.28 10.12 -9.91
C VAL A 11 8.86 8.67 -10.11
N ALA A 12 9.84 7.77 -10.19
CA ALA A 12 9.61 6.32 -10.25
C ALA A 12 9.27 5.75 -8.87
N PRO A 13 8.52 4.64 -8.79
CA PRO A 13 8.22 4.00 -7.52
C PRO A 13 9.42 3.17 -7.05
N ASP A 14 9.73 3.31 -5.77
CA ASP A 14 10.59 2.38 -5.05
C ASP A 14 9.75 1.13 -4.69
N LEU A 15 9.99 0.03 -5.40
CA LEU A 15 9.18 -1.17 -5.28
C LEU A 15 9.37 -1.85 -3.92
N ASP A 16 10.59 -1.81 -3.37
CA ASP A 16 10.88 -2.35 -2.05
C ASP A 16 10.09 -1.56 -1.01
N ALA A 17 10.11 -0.23 -1.06
CA ALA A 17 9.30 0.61 -0.19
C ALA A 17 7.79 0.31 -0.27
N LEU A 18 7.27 -0.04 -1.46
CA LEU A 18 5.87 -0.44 -1.63
C LEU A 18 5.58 -1.80 -0.99
N HIS A 19 6.47 -2.78 -1.17
CA HIS A 19 6.35 -4.10 -0.54
C HIS A 19 6.48 -4.04 0.98
N ALA A 20 7.42 -3.24 1.53
CA ALA A 20 7.49 -2.95 2.98
C ALA A 20 6.15 -2.41 3.48
N GLY A 21 5.64 -1.39 2.80
CA GLY A 21 4.35 -0.80 3.13
C GLY A 21 3.22 -1.82 3.10
N ALA A 22 3.22 -2.73 2.13
CA ALA A 22 2.22 -3.78 2.03
C ALA A 22 2.34 -4.86 3.12
N LEU A 23 3.55 -5.27 3.48
CA LEU A 23 3.84 -6.26 4.51
C LEU A 23 3.22 -5.87 5.87
N PHE A 24 3.38 -4.61 6.27
CA PHE A 24 2.83 -4.10 7.53
C PHE A 24 1.38 -3.61 7.44
N ASN A 25 0.79 -3.61 6.24
CA ASN A 25 -0.58 -3.13 5.99
C ASN A 25 -1.29 -4.06 4.99
N PRO A 26 -1.63 -5.31 5.39
CA PRO A 26 -2.02 -6.39 4.49
C PRO A 26 -3.51 -6.43 4.13
N ASP A 27 -4.32 -5.48 4.60
CA ASP A 27 -5.79 -5.54 4.47
C ASP A 27 -6.33 -5.03 3.12
N GLY A 28 -5.41 -4.76 2.19
CA GLY A 28 -5.67 -4.44 0.80
C GLY A 28 -4.99 -3.16 0.33
N HIS A 29 -4.89 -3.04 -0.98
CA HIS A 29 -4.03 -2.08 -1.65
C HIS A 29 -4.78 -1.40 -2.80
N GLY A 30 -4.29 -0.24 -3.21
CA GLY A 30 -4.80 0.45 -4.39
C GLY A 30 -3.85 1.52 -4.91
N TYR A 31 -3.98 1.83 -6.19
CA TYR A 31 -3.26 2.94 -6.80
C TYR A 31 -4.18 3.85 -7.60
N ALA A 32 -3.73 5.07 -7.85
CA ALA A 32 -4.33 5.92 -8.88
C ALA A 32 -3.29 6.79 -9.56
N LEU A 33 -3.50 7.07 -10.85
CA LEU A 33 -2.74 8.03 -11.66
C LEU A 33 -3.70 9.02 -12.32
N ALA A 34 -3.38 10.31 -12.30
CA ALA A 34 -4.17 11.35 -12.98
C ALA A 34 -3.52 11.73 -14.32
N ASP A 35 -3.90 11.02 -15.39
CA ASP A 35 -3.32 11.21 -16.72
C ASP A 35 -4.36 11.52 -17.80
N ARG A 36 -4.01 12.39 -18.76
CA ARG A 36 -4.79 12.67 -19.99
C ARG A 36 -6.31 12.82 -19.77
N GLY A 37 -6.71 13.53 -18.72
CA GLY A 37 -8.12 13.79 -18.42
C GLY A 37 -8.87 12.62 -17.78
N ARG A 38 -8.18 11.56 -17.34
CA ARG A 38 -8.76 10.36 -16.72
C ARG A 38 -7.99 9.96 -15.46
N ILE A 39 -8.69 9.32 -14.53
CA ILE A 39 -8.05 8.63 -13.40
C ILE A 39 -7.91 7.16 -13.79
N LEU A 40 -6.66 6.68 -13.90
CA LEU A 40 -6.37 5.25 -13.94
C LEU A 40 -6.31 4.76 -12.50
N LEU A 41 -7.04 3.70 -12.17
CA LEU A 41 -7.19 3.23 -10.80
C LEU A 41 -7.43 1.72 -10.79
N ASP A 42 -6.71 1.01 -9.94
CA ASP A 42 -7.06 -0.35 -9.54
C ASP A 42 -6.82 -0.56 -8.05
N ARG A 43 -7.46 -1.60 -7.51
CA ARG A 43 -7.44 -2.01 -6.12
C ARG A 43 -7.44 -3.52 -6.06
N HIS A 44 -6.61 -4.08 -5.20
CA HIS A 44 -6.52 -5.52 -5.03
C HIS A 44 -6.08 -5.88 -3.61
N ARG A 45 -6.29 -7.12 -3.19
CA ARG A 45 -5.83 -7.59 -1.87
C ARG A 45 -4.47 -8.27 -1.91
N ASP A 46 -4.10 -8.79 -3.06
CA ASP A 46 -2.75 -9.27 -3.35
C ASP A 46 -1.84 -8.06 -3.63
N PRO A 47 -0.82 -7.82 -2.80
CA PRO A 47 0.11 -6.71 -2.98
C PRO A 47 1.04 -6.91 -4.17
N ASP A 48 1.51 -8.13 -4.45
CA ASP A 48 2.51 -8.40 -5.48
C ASP A 48 1.94 -8.08 -6.86
N LEU A 49 0.73 -8.59 -7.12
CA LEU A 49 -0.01 -8.28 -8.34
C LEU A 49 -0.23 -6.77 -8.50
N LEU A 50 -0.62 -6.09 -7.41
CA LEU A 50 -0.94 -4.68 -7.51
C LEU A 50 0.30 -3.79 -7.66
N VAL A 51 1.41 -4.13 -7.00
CA VAL A 51 2.69 -3.43 -7.15
C VAL A 51 3.20 -3.61 -8.58
N GLU A 52 3.10 -4.80 -9.16
CA GLU A 52 3.44 -5.04 -10.56
C GLU A 52 2.60 -4.18 -11.51
N TRP A 53 1.26 -4.20 -11.35
CA TRP A 53 0.35 -3.41 -12.17
C TRP A 53 0.61 -1.90 -12.01
N PHE A 54 0.88 -1.47 -10.78
CA PHE A 54 1.21 -0.07 -10.52
C PHE A 54 2.52 0.33 -11.18
N ALA A 55 3.57 -0.49 -11.08
CA ALA A 55 4.85 -0.24 -11.73
C ALA A 55 4.70 -0.18 -13.25
N ALA A 56 3.90 -1.08 -13.85
CA ALA A 56 3.59 -1.07 -15.27
C ALA A 56 2.83 0.20 -15.69
N ALA A 57 1.77 0.57 -14.95
CA ALA A 57 1.02 1.80 -15.18
C ALA A 57 1.93 3.03 -15.05
N ARG A 58 2.85 3.03 -14.07
CA ARG A 58 3.75 4.13 -13.85
C ARG A 58 4.77 4.31 -14.98
N ARG A 59 5.31 3.21 -15.53
CA ARG A 59 6.17 3.23 -16.72
C ARG A 59 5.45 3.76 -17.95
N ALA A 60 4.18 3.41 -18.13
CA ALA A 60 3.37 3.88 -19.26
C ALA A 60 2.94 5.36 -19.13
N HIS A 61 2.91 5.89 -17.91
CA HIS A 61 2.43 7.23 -17.59
C HIS A 61 3.39 7.97 -16.62
N PRO A 62 4.65 8.23 -17.04
CA PRO A 62 5.68 8.79 -16.16
C PRO A 62 5.39 10.24 -15.71
N ASP A 63 4.62 11.00 -16.48
CA ASP A 63 4.32 12.42 -16.18
C ASP A 63 3.01 12.63 -15.39
N ALA A 64 2.30 11.55 -15.09
CA ALA A 64 1.07 11.61 -14.30
C ALA A 64 1.41 11.66 -12.81
N PRO A 65 0.84 12.54 -11.98
CA PRO A 65 0.95 12.37 -10.54
C PRO A 65 0.21 11.08 -10.13
N ALA A 66 0.80 10.35 -9.18
CA ALA A 66 0.34 9.04 -8.80
C ALA A 66 0.28 8.88 -7.28
N LEU A 67 -0.56 7.95 -6.81
CA LEU A 67 -0.52 7.47 -5.44
C LEU A 67 -0.63 5.94 -5.40
N PHE A 68 -0.05 5.34 -4.36
CA PHE A 68 -0.25 3.97 -3.93
C PHE A 68 -0.66 3.97 -2.47
N HIS A 69 -1.52 3.03 -2.07
CA HIS A 69 -2.01 2.89 -0.71
C HIS A 69 -1.97 1.43 -0.28
N SER A 70 -1.45 1.18 0.91
CA SER A 70 -1.58 -0.09 1.63
C SER A 70 -2.39 0.13 2.91
N ARG A 71 -3.44 -0.66 3.09
CA ARG A 71 -4.44 -0.49 4.14
C ARG A 71 -4.15 -1.40 5.33
N LEU A 72 -4.25 -0.82 6.52
CA LEU A 72 -4.44 -1.55 7.78
C LEU A 72 -5.82 -1.18 8.33
N ALA A 73 -6.72 -2.15 8.40
CA ALA A 73 -8.12 -1.97 8.69
C ALA A 73 -8.35 -1.61 10.16
N THR A 74 -8.73 -0.36 10.43
CA THR A 74 -9.22 0.07 11.76
C THR A 74 -10.74 0.09 11.83
N HIS A 75 -11.40 0.41 10.71
CA HIS A 75 -12.85 0.45 10.54
C HIS A 75 -13.26 -0.13 9.19
N GLY A 76 -14.46 -0.70 9.15
CA GLY A 76 -15.01 -1.35 7.96
C GLY A 76 -14.41 -2.73 7.69
N THR A 77 -15.14 -3.56 6.96
CA THR A 77 -14.71 -4.94 6.66
C THR A 77 -13.48 -4.96 5.77
N ILE A 78 -12.61 -5.95 5.97
CA ILE A 78 -11.51 -6.23 5.03
C ILE A 78 -12.10 -6.68 3.70
N SER A 79 -12.00 -5.84 2.68
CA SER A 79 -12.58 -6.09 1.37
C SER A 79 -11.99 -5.14 0.33
N ARG A 80 -11.98 -5.56 -0.93
CA ARG A 80 -11.58 -4.71 -2.07
C ARG A 80 -12.36 -3.39 -2.13
N ALA A 81 -13.64 -3.42 -1.72
CA ALA A 81 -14.51 -2.25 -1.70
C ALA A 81 -14.13 -1.20 -0.63
N ASN A 82 -13.27 -1.56 0.33
CA ASN A 82 -12.71 -0.64 1.33
C ASN A 82 -11.22 -0.35 1.11
N CYS A 83 -10.66 -0.80 -0.01
CA CYS A 83 -9.33 -0.36 -0.42
C CYS A 83 -9.43 1.06 -0.98
N HIS A 84 -8.53 1.93 -0.54
CA HIS A 84 -8.33 3.23 -1.17
C HIS A 84 -7.71 3.04 -2.56
N PRO A 85 -7.76 4.04 -3.46
CA PRO A 85 -8.44 5.33 -3.31
C PRO A 85 -9.95 5.27 -3.57
N PHE A 86 -10.68 6.27 -3.07
CA PHE A 86 -12.14 6.43 -3.24
C PHE A 86 -12.48 7.65 -4.08
N ALA A 87 -13.50 7.53 -4.94
CA ALA A 87 -14.06 8.66 -5.67
C ALA A 87 -14.81 9.60 -4.73
N VAL A 88 -14.63 10.91 -4.89
CA VAL A 88 -15.29 11.92 -4.06
C VAL A 88 -16.68 12.21 -4.60
N GLY A 89 -17.72 11.98 -3.79
CA GLY A 89 -19.12 12.20 -4.19
C GLY A 89 -19.53 11.41 -5.44
N GLY A 90 -18.89 10.26 -5.69
CA GLY A 90 -19.10 9.46 -6.89
C GLY A 90 -18.48 10.02 -8.17
N ASP A 91 -17.85 11.20 -8.16
CA ASP A 91 -17.17 11.77 -9.32
C ASP A 91 -15.81 11.09 -9.54
N ARG A 92 -15.74 10.23 -10.55
CA ARG A 92 -14.52 9.47 -10.90
C ARG A 92 -13.35 10.34 -11.35
N ARG A 93 -13.56 11.65 -11.59
CA ARG A 93 -12.48 12.58 -11.92
C ARG A 93 -11.66 13.01 -10.72
N THR A 94 -12.14 12.79 -9.50
CA THR A 94 -11.44 13.15 -8.25
C THR A 94 -11.46 11.98 -7.29
N VAL A 95 -10.28 11.50 -6.91
CA VAL A 95 -10.13 10.38 -5.97
C VAL A 95 -9.24 10.78 -4.80
N LEU A 96 -9.39 10.10 -3.67
CA LEU A 96 -8.54 10.32 -2.50
C LEU A 96 -8.08 9.02 -1.84
N ALA A 97 -6.90 9.09 -1.23
CA ALA A 97 -6.41 8.11 -0.27
C ALA A 97 -6.23 8.80 1.09
N HIS A 98 -6.47 8.08 2.18
CA HIS A 98 -6.37 8.61 3.54
C HIS A 98 -5.58 7.66 4.45
N ASN A 99 -4.78 8.26 5.34
CA ASN A 99 -4.07 7.58 6.41
C ASN A 99 -4.40 8.24 7.75
N GLY A 100 -4.95 7.44 8.66
CA GLY A 100 -5.28 7.79 10.02
C GLY A 100 -6.64 7.23 10.41
N ILE A 101 -7.32 7.90 11.34
CA ILE A 101 -8.69 7.60 11.75
C ILE A 101 -9.46 8.91 11.76
N LEU A 102 -10.52 8.99 10.96
CA LEU A 102 -11.32 10.20 10.82
C LEU A 102 -12.24 10.43 12.04
N PRO A 103 -12.69 11.68 12.24
CA PRO A 103 -13.60 12.03 13.32
C PRO A 103 -14.90 11.22 13.33
N THR A 104 -15.52 11.12 14.51
CA THR A 104 -16.71 10.30 14.78
C THR A 104 -17.86 10.42 13.76
N PRO A 105 -18.20 11.60 13.19
CA PRO A 105 -19.31 11.73 12.25
C PRO A 105 -19.23 10.86 10.99
N VAL A 106 -18.04 10.38 10.60
CA VAL A 106 -17.85 9.50 9.44
C VAL A 106 -17.47 8.08 9.83
N ARG A 107 -17.43 7.74 11.13
CA ARG A 107 -17.13 6.38 11.56
C ARG A 107 -18.34 5.48 11.30
N PRO A 108 -18.13 4.27 10.76
CA PRO A 108 -19.23 3.36 10.46
C PRO A 108 -19.98 2.95 11.73
N GLY A 109 -21.31 2.92 11.66
CA GLY A 109 -22.15 2.29 12.68
C GLY A 109 -22.03 0.76 12.64
N ARG A 110 -22.60 0.06 13.63
CA ARG A 110 -22.44 -1.41 13.81
C ARG A 110 -22.79 -2.27 12.59
N ARG A 111 -23.65 -1.77 11.68
CA ARG A 111 -24.09 -2.48 10.47
C ARG A 111 -23.47 -1.96 9.18
N ASP A 112 -22.78 -0.82 9.23
CA ASP A 112 -22.12 -0.26 8.06
C ASP A 112 -20.77 -0.96 7.85
N ARG A 113 -20.60 -1.57 6.67
CA ARG A 113 -19.38 -2.31 6.34
C ARG A 113 -18.29 -1.42 5.76
N ARG A 114 -18.58 -0.14 5.47
CA ARG A 114 -17.63 0.80 4.86
C ARG A 114 -16.57 1.25 5.86
N SER A 115 -15.40 1.64 5.37
CA SER A 115 -14.42 2.35 6.18
C SER A 115 -14.86 3.80 6.42
N ASP A 116 -14.32 4.42 7.46
CA ASP A 116 -14.52 5.84 7.74
C ASP A 116 -14.09 6.75 6.57
N SER A 117 -12.98 6.40 5.92
CA SER A 117 -12.50 7.04 4.70
C SER A 117 -13.49 6.97 3.55
N ARG A 118 -14.16 5.82 3.39
CA ARG A 118 -15.14 5.60 2.32
C ARG A 118 -16.40 6.43 2.57
N ILE A 119 -16.91 6.41 3.80
CA ILE A 119 -18.05 7.26 4.21
C ILE A 119 -17.69 8.73 4.00
N ALA A 120 -16.47 9.14 4.38
CA ALA A 120 -16.03 10.51 4.20
C ALA A 120 -15.99 10.92 2.72
N ALA A 121 -15.45 10.07 1.84
CA ALA A 121 -15.36 10.33 0.41
C ALA A 121 -16.73 10.36 -0.28
N GLU A 122 -17.62 9.43 0.06
CA GLU A 122 -18.93 9.27 -0.57
C GLU A 122 -19.93 10.35 -0.11
N GLU A 123 -19.93 10.70 1.19
CA GLU A 123 -21.03 11.48 1.78
C GLU A 123 -20.57 12.82 2.38
N PHE A 124 -19.51 12.81 3.18
CA PHE A 124 -19.16 13.97 3.99
C PHE A 124 -18.41 15.06 3.22
N LEU A 125 -17.32 14.71 2.53
CA LEU A 125 -16.51 15.69 1.80
C LEU A 125 -17.29 16.45 0.71
N PRO A 126 -18.20 15.80 -0.06
CA PRO A 126 -19.08 16.53 -0.98
C PRO A 126 -19.95 17.59 -0.29
N SER A 127 -20.39 17.35 0.96
CA SER A 127 -21.23 18.27 1.73
C SER A 127 -20.49 19.53 2.20
N LEU A 128 -19.16 19.48 2.33
CA LEU A 128 -18.34 20.62 2.71
C LEU A 128 -18.15 21.63 1.57
N GLY A 129 -18.54 21.25 0.36
CA GLY A 129 -18.40 22.05 -0.85
C GLY A 129 -17.19 21.66 -1.71
N PRO A 130 -16.90 22.41 -2.77
CA PRO A 130 -15.93 22.00 -3.78
C PRO A 130 -14.50 21.99 -3.24
N LEU A 131 -13.81 20.85 -3.38
CA LEU A 131 -12.43 20.67 -2.96
C LEU A 131 -11.42 21.41 -3.85
N TYR A 132 -11.80 21.94 -5.02
CA TYR A 132 -10.91 22.80 -5.83
C TYR A 132 -10.64 24.15 -5.14
N ARG A 133 -11.48 24.57 -4.18
CA ARG A 133 -11.25 25.78 -3.38
C ARG A 133 -10.29 25.48 -2.24
N ALA A 134 -9.21 26.26 -2.14
CA ALA A 134 -8.23 26.14 -1.06
C ALA A 134 -8.86 26.28 0.34
N GLY A 135 -9.86 27.16 0.50
CA GLY A 135 -10.60 27.31 1.75
C GLY A 135 -11.38 26.05 2.16
N THR A 136 -11.88 25.26 1.20
CA THR A 136 -12.52 23.97 1.52
C THR A 136 -11.48 22.97 1.99
N ARG A 137 -10.34 22.83 1.29
CA ARG A 137 -9.25 21.93 1.69
C ARG A 137 -8.73 22.23 3.09
N ARG A 138 -8.54 23.51 3.44
CA ARG A 138 -8.16 23.92 4.80
C ARG A 138 -9.20 23.56 5.88
N ARG A 139 -10.49 23.64 5.55
CA ARG A 139 -11.56 23.18 6.45
C ARG A 139 -11.51 21.66 6.65
N VAL A 140 -11.22 20.90 5.60
CA VAL A 140 -11.02 19.45 5.68
C VAL A 140 -9.81 19.12 6.57
N GLU A 141 -8.67 19.79 6.38
CA GLU A 141 -7.48 19.62 7.23
C GLU A 141 -7.76 19.89 8.71
N LYS A 142 -8.43 21.02 9.00
CA LYS A 142 -8.83 21.36 10.36
C LYS A 142 -9.77 20.32 10.96
N TRP A 143 -10.72 19.82 10.18
CA TRP A 143 -11.68 18.81 10.63
C TRP A 143 -11.01 17.47 10.92
N MET A 144 -10.15 16.98 10.02
CA MET A 144 -9.49 15.68 10.23
C MET A 144 -8.40 15.74 11.31
N GLY A 145 -7.86 16.91 11.60
CA GLY A 145 -6.80 17.10 12.59
C GLY A 145 -5.42 16.68 12.08
N PRO A 146 -4.33 17.10 12.76
CA PRO A 146 -2.97 17.06 12.22
C PRO A 146 -2.38 15.65 12.06
N GLY A 147 -2.89 14.65 12.78
CA GLY A 147 -2.43 13.26 12.68
C GLY A 147 -2.98 12.50 11.46
N ASN A 148 -3.98 13.06 10.78
CA ASN A 148 -4.60 12.48 9.59
C ASN A 148 -4.00 13.09 8.33
N LYS A 149 -3.73 12.27 7.31
CA LYS A 149 -3.19 12.75 6.02
C LYS A 149 -4.04 12.25 4.88
N MET A 150 -4.13 13.05 3.82
CA MET A 150 -4.92 12.71 2.64
C MET A 150 -4.21 13.17 1.37
N VAL A 151 -4.21 12.31 0.36
CA VAL A 151 -3.76 12.65 -0.99
C VAL A 151 -4.97 12.65 -1.89
N ILE A 152 -5.20 13.76 -2.59
CA ILE A 152 -6.26 13.92 -3.58
C ILE A 152 -5.63 13.96 -4.96
N LEU A 153 -6.07 13.10 -5.87
CA LEU A 153 -5.75 13.17 -7.29
C LEU A 153 -6.98 13.57 -8.09
N THR A 154 -6.78 14.42 -9.09
CA THR A 154 -7.88 14.91 -9.91
C THR A 154 -7.48 15.24 -11.34
N VAL A 155 -8.43 15.06 -12.24
CA VAL A 155 -8.39 15.51 -13.64
C VAL A 155 -9.50 16.51 -13.95
N ASP A 156 -10.23 16.96 -12.94
CA ASP A 156 -11.25 17.98 -13.09
C ASP A 156 -10.58 19.35 -13.37
N PRO A 157 -10.89 19.99 -14.52
CA PRO A 157 -10.23 21.22 -14.95
C PRO A 157 -10.49 22.42 -14.02
N ARG A 158 -11.43 22.31 -13.08
CA ARG A 158 -11.67 23.33 -12.05
C ARG A 158 -10.53 23.41 -11.03
N TYR A 159 -9.71 22.36 -10.92
CA TYR A 159 -8.57 22.32 -10.01
C TYR A 159 -7.32 22.90 -10.68
N PRO A 160 -6.61 23.85 -10.03
CA PRO A 160 -5.36 24.40 -10.56
C PRO A 160 -4.23 23.38 -10.71
N GLN A 161 -4.21 22.37 -9.83
CA GLN A 161 -3.24 21.29 -9.80
C GLN A 161 -3.96 19.94 -9.86
N ARG A 162 -3.24 18.90 -10.31
CA ARG A 162 -3.75 17.52 -10.42
C ARG A 162 -3.58 16.69 -9.15
N ALA A 163 -2.84 17.19 -8.16
CA ALA A 163 -2.58 16.52 -6.90
C ALA A 163 -2.59 17.52 -5.74
N TYR A 164 -3.09 17.11 -4.57
CA TYR A 164 -3.06 17.89 -3.33
C TYR A 164 -2.76 16.97 -2.15
N LEU A 165 -1.80 17.36 -1.33
CA LEU A 165 -1.46 16.69 -0.08
C LEU A 165 -2.03 17.55 1.05
N LEU A 166 -2.88 16.95 1.87
CA LEU A 166 -3.48 17.60 3.02
C LEU A 166 -2.80 17.08 4.28
N ASN A 167 -2.39 18.00 5.15
CA ASN A 167 -1.41 17.77 6.23
C ASN A 167 -0.09 17.16 5.72
N GLU A 168 0.44 17.70 4.61
CA GLU A 168 1.70 17.27 4.00
C GLU A 168 2.86 17.23 4.99
N GLN A 169 2.93 18.22 5.89
CA GLN A 169 3.94 18.36 6.93
C GLN A 169 3.97 17.20 7.94
N SER A 170 2.90 16.41 8.01
CA SER A 170 2.80 15.24 8.87
C SER A 170 3.23 13.94 8.17
N GLY A 171 3.76 14.03 6.94
CA GLY A 171 4.41 12.95 6.22
C GLY A 171 5.91 13.23 6.00
N VAL A 172 6.55 12.39 5.20
CA VAL A 172 7.99 12.39 4.97
C VAL A 172 8.27 12.35 3.47
N TRP A 173 9.06 13.30 2.97
CA TRP A 173 9.62 13.24 1.62
C TRP A 173 10.92 12.40 1.63
N HIS A 174 11.02 11.43 0.74
CA HIS A 174 12.20 10.57 0.57
C HIS A 174 12.30 10.10 -0.88
N GLY A 175 13.49 10.15 -1.48
CA GLY A 175 13.68 9.71 -2.88
C GLY A 175 12.80 10.44 -3.91
N GLY A 176 12.35 11.65 -3.61
CA GLY A 176 11.41 12.41 -4.45
C GLY A 176 9.93 11.99 -4.33
N ALA A 177 9.61 10.95 -3.58
CA ALA A 177 8.25 10.56 -3.23
C ALA A 177 7.87 11.08 -1.84
N TRP A 178 6.58 11.26 -1.59
CA TRP A 178 6.04 11.59 -0.26
C TRP A 178 5.36 10.36 0.34
N TYR A 179 5.66 10.09 1.60
CA TYR A 179 5.11 8.99 2.36
C TYR A 179 4.34 9.52 3.56
N SER A 180 3.17 8.93 3.84
CA SER A 180 2.33 9.41 4.94
C SER A 180 2.81 9.03 6.35
N ASN A 181 3.82 8.18 6.46
CA ASN A 181 4.57 7.84 7.67
C ASN A 181 5.89 7.16 7.24
N ASP A 182 6.67 6.67 8.19
CA ASP A 182 7.98 6.05 8.03
C ASP A 182 7.96 4.54 7.71
N GLY A 183 6.79 3.89 7.68
CA GLY A 183 6.68 2.43 7.45
C GLY A 183 7.13 1.94 6.08
N PHE A 184 7.58 2.84 5.20
CA PHE A 184 8.25 2.50 3.94
C PHE A 184 9.73 2.14 4.13
N ARG A 185 10.33 2.52 5.27
CA ARG A 185 11.75 2.32 5.58
C ARG A 185 12.03 0.93 6.16
N ASP A 186 10.98 0.21 6.54
CA ASP A 186 11.11 -0.96 7.42
C ASP A 186 11.77 -2.17 6.72
N LEU A 187 11.83 -2.22 5.39
CA LEU A 187 12.69 -3.20 4.69
C LEU A 187 14.18 -2.89 4.85
N GLY A 188 14.57 -1.61 4.88
CA GLY A 188 15.95 -1.19 5.13
C GLY A 188 16.42 -1.53 6.54
N PHE A 189 15.52 -1.53 7.53
CA PHE A 189 15.84 -2.00 8.89
C PHE A 189 15.98 -3.53 8.97
N CYS A 190 15.24 -4.29 8.16
CA CYS A 190 15.43 -5.74 8.05
C CYS A 190 16.69 -6.13 7.25
N LEU A 191 17.19 -5.27 6.37
CA LEU A 191 18.36 -5.52 5.52
C LEU A 191 19.67 -4.92 6.08
N ASP A 192 19.62 -3.89 6.92
CA ASP A 192 20.79 -3.18 7.48
C ASP A 192 20.97 -3.41 9.00
N THR A 193 20.13 -4.26 9.60
CA THR A 193 20.50 -4.84 10.90
C THR A 193 21.53 -5.93 10.62
N GLY A 194 22.79 -5.63 10.92
CA GLY A 194 23.81 -6.67 11.13
C GLY A 194 23.25 -7.82 11.98
N PRO A 195 23.90 -8.99 11.93
CA PRO A 195 23.29 -10.32 12.05
C PRO A 195 21.97 -10.29 12.83
N VAL A 196 20.87 -10.31 12.07
CA VAL A 196 19.50 -10.41 12.58
C VAL A 196 19.46 -11.54 13.61
N ASP A 197 18.85 -11.30 14.77
CA ASP A 197 18.62 -12.35 15.76
C ASP A 197 17.67 -13.37 15.13
N VAL A 198 18.23 -14.41 14.49
CA VAL A 198 17.59 -15.37 13.55
C VAL A 198 16.58 -16.32 14.20
N GLU A 199 16.07 -16.00 15.40
CA GLU A 199 15.18 -16.91 16.12
C GLU A 199 13.69 -16.74 15.74
N ARG A 200 13.27 -15.57 15.21
CA ARG A 200 11.85 -15.28 14.96
C ARG A 200 11.54 -14.48 13.71
N CYS A 201 10.49 -14.91 13.00
CA CYS A 201 9.95 -14.24 11.84
C CYS A 201 9.18 -12.96 12.21
N VAL A 202 9.01 -12.05 11.25
CA VAL A 202 8.14 -10.85 11.34
C VAL A 202 6.71 -11.18 11.83
N CYS A 203 6.18 -12.36 11.52
CA CYS A 203 4.85 -12.79 12.00
C CYS A 203 4.86 -13.35 13.43
N GLY A 204 6.01 -13.40 14.10
CA GLY A 204 6.21 -13.96 15.43
C GLY A 204 6.43 -15.48 15.48
N GLY A 205 6.35 -16.17 14.33
CA GLY A 205 6.57 -17.61 14.20
C GLY A 205 8.07 -17.99 14.26
N PRO A 206 8.39 -19.25 14.61
CA PRO A 206 9.77 -19.72 14.66
C PRO A 206 10.38 -19.73 13.26
N LEU A 207 11.67 -19.40 13.18
CA LEU A 207 12.46 -19.57 11.96
C LEU A 207 13.20 -20.90 12.01
N ASP A 208 13.26 -21.56 10.85
CA ASP A 208 14.22 -22.61 10.63
C ASP A 208 15.64 -22.01 10.60
N ALA A 209 16.54 -22.57 11.42
CA ALA A 209 17.86 -21.98 11.65
C ALA A 209 18.81 -22.13 10.44
N GLU A 210 18.53 -23.06 9.52
CA GLU A 210 19.36 -23.31 8.34
C GLU A 210 18.82 -22.53 7.11
N THR A 211 17.50 -22.55 6.91
CA THR A 211 16.86 -21.98 5.72
C THR A 211 16.30 -20.57 5.93
N LEU A 212 16.21 -20.12 7.18
CA LEU A 212 15.56 -18.86 7.58
C LEU A 212 14.11 -18.75 7.10
N ILE A 213 13.45 -19.89 6.88
CA ILE A 213 12.03 -19.97 6.52
C ILE A 213 11.21 -20.01 7.80
N CYS A 214 10.18 -19.18 7.88
CA CYS A 214 9.23 -19.23 8.97
C CYS A 214 8.38 -20.49 8.91
N GLY A 215 8.38 -21.28 9.99
CA GLY A 215 7.54 -22.47 10.12
C GLY A 215 6.04 -22.19 10.19
N GLU A 216 5.63 -20.92 10.32
CA GLU A 216 4.23 -20.53 10.48
C GLU A 216 3.65 -19.87 9.22
N CYS A 217 4.34 -18.87 8.66
CA CYS A 217 3.87 -18.18 7.45
C CYS A 217 4.62 -18.57 6.17
N GLY A 218 5.69 -19.37 6.25
CA GLY A 218 6.49 -19.79 5.10
C GLY A 218 7.34 -18.67 4.48
N LEU A 219 7.44 -17.49 5.11
CA LEU A 219 8.29 -16.39 4.66
C LEU A 219 9.75 -16.79 4.79
N CYS A 220 10.50 -16.77 3.69
CA CYS A 220 11.96 -16.86 3.72
C CYS A 220 12.53 -15.47 4.05
N LEU A 221 13.29 -15.33 5.13
CA LEU A 221 13.90 -14.04 5.48
C LEU A 221 15.08 -13.64 4.60
N GLU A 222 15.56 -14.54 3.74
CA GLU A 222 16.66 -14.26 2.83
C GLU A 222 16.19 -13.56 1.54
N CYS A 223 15.05 -13.98 0.98
CA CYS A 223 14.47 -13.37 -0.23
C CYS A 223 13.12 -12.67 0.01
N PHE A 224 12.58 -12.71 1.22
CA PHE A 224 11.27 -12.19 1.61
C PHE A 224 10.10 -12.71 0.76
N CYS A 225 10.28 -13.85 0.10
CA CYS A 225 9.24 -14.51 -0.68
C CYS A 225 8.51 -15.55 0.17
N GLY A 226 7.24 -15.77 -0.13
CA GLY A 226 6.45 -16.85 0.44
C GLY A 226 6.89 -18.24 -0.08
N PRO A 227 6.31 -19.32 0.45
CA PRO A 227 6.76 -20.70 0.18
C PRO A 227 6.66 -21.10 -1.30
N ASP A 228 5.75 -20.49 -2.05
CA ASP A 228 5.50 -20.80 -3.47
C ASP A 228 6.41 -20.02 -4.43
N SER A 229 7.09 -18.97 -3.95
CA SER A 229 7.93 -18.07 -4.76
C SER A 229 9.36 -17.94 -4.25
N CYS A 230 9.70 -18.58 -3.12
CA CYS A 230 11.06 -18.60 -2.59
C CYS A 230 12.04 -19.33 -3.53
N CYS A 231 13.12 -18.64 -3.90
CA CYS A 231 14.19 -19.15 -4.75
C CYS A 231 15.45 -19.59 -3.98
N CYS A 232 15.50 -19.39 -2.66
CA CYS A 232 16.70 -19.65 -1.85
C CYS A 232 16.95 -21.14 -1.59
N TRP A 233 15.88 -21.94 -1.43
CA TRP A 233 15.97 -23.33 -0.94
C TRP A 233 15.11 -24.29 -1.76
N GLU A 234 15.32 -24.32 -3.09
CA GLU A 234 14.44 -25.07 -4.00
C GLU A 234 14.34 -26.58 -3.69
N ASP A 235 15.37 -27.16 -3.06
CA ASP A 235 15.54 -28.59 -2.75
C ASP A 235 15.16 -29.01 -1.30
N ASP A 236 15.17 -28.07 -0.33
CA ASP A 236 14.93 -28.35 1.11
C ASP A 236 13.59 -27.82 1.63
N ARG A 237 12.66 -27.52 0.72
CA ARG A 237 11.32 -27.02 1.09
C ARG A 237 10.62 -28.00 2.03
N PRO A 238 10.24 -27.60 3.27
CA PRO A 238 9.31 -28.40 4.05
C PRO A 238 8.02 -28.55 3.24
N ALA A 239 7.47 -29.76 3.19
CA ALA A 239 6.18 -29.99 2.55
C ALA A 239 5.18 -28.98 3.14
N ALA A 240 4.55 -28.19 2.27
CA ALA A 240 3.60 -27.18 2.69
C ALA A 240 2.60 -27.78 3.70
N PRO A 241 2.30 -27.11 4.83
CA PRO A 241 1.21 -27.55 5.69
C PRO A 241 -0.04 -27.69 4.82
N PRO A 242 -0.88 -28.72 5.05
CA PRO A 242 -2.03 -28.95 4.21
C PRO A 242 -2.85 -27.66 4.15
N PRO A 243 -3.28 -27.23 2.95
CA PRO A 243 -4.03 -25.99 2.83
C PRO A 243 -5.24 -26.06 3.77
N PRO A 244 -5.61 -24.97 4.46
CA PRO A 244 -6.96 -24.89 4.99
C PRO A 244 -7.90 -25.16 3.80
N GLY A 245 -8.85 -26.08 4.01
CA GLY A 245 -9.63 -26.77 2.96
C GLY A 245 -10.13 -25.89 1.80
N PRO A 246 -10.43 -26.53 0.65
CA PRO A 246 -10.23 -25.95 -0.67
C PRO A 246 -11.19 -24.80 -0.99
N SER A 247 -10.64 -23.71 -1.51
CA SER A 247 -11.19 -23.10 -2.73
C SER A 247 -10.08 -22.43 -3.56
N CYS A 248 -9.54 -23.22 -4.48
CA CYS A 248 -9.13 -22.89 -5.86
C CYS A 248 -8.35 -21.58 -6.12
N LEU A 249 -7.10 -21.71 -6.59
CA LEU A 249 -6.79 -21.62 -8.03
C LEU A 249 -5.32 -21.98 -8.31
N ASN A 250 -5.16 -23.07 -9.08
CA ASN A 250 -3.99 -23.33 -9.92
C ASN A 250 -3.73 -22.14 -10.84
N THR A 251 -2.49 -21.68 -10.94
CA THR A 251 -1.80 -21.46 -12.21
C THR A 251 -0.30 -21.29 -11.97
N ALA A 252 0.47 -22.29 -12.37
CA ALA A 252 1.90 -22.17 -12.58
C ALA A 252 2.17 -21.16 -13.73
N GLY A 253 2.91 -20.09 -13.43
CA GLY A 253 3.47 -19.14 -14.39
C GLY A 253 5.00 -19.23 -14.39
N PRO A 254 5.68 -18.78 -15.47
CA PRO A 254 7.10 -19.05 -15.67
C PRO A 254 7.95 -18.29 -14.65
N ARG A 255 8.90 -19.01 -14.06
CA ARG A 255 9.90 -18.51 -13.12
C ARG A 255 10.72 -17.41 -13.80
N SER A 256 10.59 -16.17 -13.34
CA SER A 256 11.56 -15.12 -13.62
C SER A 256 12.69 -15.23 -12.60
N ASP A 257 13.90 -15.45 -13.09
CA ASP A 257 15.10 -15.64 -12.28
C ASP A 257 15.33 -14.47 -11.30
N CYS A 258 15.33 -14.79 -10.01
CA CYS A 258 15.76 -13.91 -8.95
C CYS A 258 17.30 -13.84 -8.94
N PRO A 259 17.92 -12.64 -8.84
CA PRO A 259 19.38 -12.53 -8.78
C PRO A 259 19.92 -13.18 -7.51
N ARG A 260 20.61 -14.33 -7.63
CA ARG A 260 21.29 -14.99 -6.51
C ARG A 260 22.40 -14.08 -5.96
N PRO A 261 22.40 -13.71 -4.67
CA PRO A 261 23.61 -13.18 -4.05
C PRO A 261 24.63 -14.32 -3.88
N HIS A 262 25.88 -14.04 -4.21
CA HIS A 262 26.98 -15.00 -4.06
C HIS A 262 27.18 -15.35 -2.58
N HIS A 263 26.92 -16.60 -2.20
CA HIS A 263 27.37 -17.13 -0.91
C HIS A 263 28.90 -17.07 -0.86
N ALA A 264 29.45 -16.20 -0.01
CA ALA A 264 30.82 -16.29 0.43
C ALA A 264 30.92 -17.48 1.39
N THR A 265 31.34 -18.64 0.88
CA THR A 265 31.73 -19.77 1.71
C THR A 265 32.99 -19.40 2.50
N THR A 266 32.87 -19.28 3.81
CA THR A 266 34.02 -19.37 4.72
C THR A 266 33.82 -20.55 5.67
N ARG A 267 34.80 -21.46 5.64
CA ARG A 267 34.97 -22.58 6.56
C ARG A 267 35.26 -22.10 7.98
#